data_AF-M8BQC9-F1
#
_entry.id   AF-M8BQC9-F1
#
_cell.length_a   1.000
_cell.length_b   1.000
_cell.length_c   1.000
_cell.angle_alpha   90.00
_cell.angle_beta   90.00
_cell.angle_gamma   90.00
#
_symmetry.space_group_name_H-M   'P 1'
#
loop_
_entity.id
_entity.type
_entity.pdbx_description
1 polymer ?
#
loop_
_entity_poly.entity_id
_entity_poly.type
_entity_poly.pdbx_seq_one_letter_code
_entity_poly.pdbx_strand_id
1 'polypeptide(L)' 'MPSAKVEEARLRFPFVCVSIGLTIGKIPTVAVVYNPIMNELFTAVRGKGAFLNGSPIKTSPQNELVKALMVTEVQHRP' A
#
# COMPACT_ATOMS: atom_id res chain seq x y z
N MET A 1 -25.92 12.38 11.17
CA MET A 1 -25.24 11.07 11.09
C MET A 1 -23.83 11.27 11.60
N PRO A 2 -23.42 10.62 12.70
CA PRO A 2 -22.11 10.86 13.30
C PRO A 2 -21.04 10.30 12.36
N SER A 3 -20.16 11.18 11.90
CA SER A 3 -18.95 10.87 11.15
C SER A 3 -18.14 9.87 11.98
N ALA A 4 -17.88 8.68 11.45
CA ALA A 4 -16.95 7.73 12.04
C ALA A 4 -15.57 8.40 12.09
N LYS A 5 -15.26 9.05 13.22
CA LYS A 5 -13.90 9.45 13.54
C LYS A 5 -13.17 8.14 13.82
N VAL A 6 -12.39 7.71 12.84
CA VAL A 6 -11.33 6.72 13.07
C VAL A 6 -10.54 7.28 14.24
N GLU A 7 -10.60 6.61 15.39
CA GLU A 7 -9.79 6.94 16.55
C GLU A 7 -8.34 7.08 16.06
N GLU A 8 -7.75 8.27 16.24
CA GLU A 8 -6.36 8.50 15.86
C GLU A 8 -5.52 7.44 16.56
N ALA A 9 -5.06 6.45 15.80
CA ALA A 9 -4.18 5.43 16.32
C ALA A 9 -2.94 6.17 16.84
N ARG A 10 -2.80 6.27 18.17
CA ARG A 10 -1.64 6.86 18.85
C ARG A 10 -0.43 5.95 18.66
N LEU A 11 0.05 5.89 17.42
CA LEU A 11 1.18 5.09 17.02
C LEU A 11 2.45 5.90 17.27
N ARG A 12 3.38 5.32 18.03
CA ARG A 12 4.71 5.91 18.23
C ARG A 12 5.54 5.94 16.93
N PHE A 13 5.12 5.20 15.91
CA PHE A 13 5.69 5.19 14.55
C PHE A 13 4.57 5.30 13.49
N PRO A 14 4.49 6.41 12.74
CA PRO A 14 3.35 6.73 11.86
C PRO A 14 3.40 6.02 10.48
N PHE A 15 3.89 4.78 10.43
CA PHE A 15 3.97 3.98 9.20
C PHE A 15 3.00 2.82 9.30
N VAL A 16 1.72 3.09 9.00
CA VAL A 16 0.66 2.08 8.99
C VAL A 16 -0.25 2.26 7.79
N CYS A 17 -0.87 1.17 7.37
CA CYS A 17 -1.87 1.20 6.33
C CYS A 17 -2.93 0.11 6.55
N VAL A 18 -4.09 0.31 5.92
CA VAL A 18 -5.11 -0.74 5.73
C VAL A 18 -4.88 -1.36 4.35
N SER A 19 -4.85 -2.70 4.28
CA SER A 19 -4.67 -3.45 3.03
C SER A 19 -5.87 -4.36 2.76
N ILE A 20 -6.44 -4.27 1.56
CA ILE A 20 -7.59 -5.06 1.12
C ILE A 20 -7.30 -5.62 -0.27
N GLY A 21 -7.45 -6.94 -0.44
CA GLY A 21 -7.30 -7.62 -1.71
C GLY A 21 -8.53 -8.45 -2.07
N LEU A 22 -8.96 -8.38 -3.34
CA LEU A 22 -10.01 -9.22 -3.90
C LEU A 22 -9.41 -10.20 -4.90
N THR A 23 -9.73 -11.49 -4.72
CA THR A 23 -9.42 -12.54 -5.69
C THR A 23 -10.68 -13.05 -6.36
N ILE A 24 -10.60 -13.31 -7.66
CA ILE A 24 -11.67 -13.96 -8.44
C ILE A 24 -11.06 -15.24 -9.04
N GLY A 25 -11.63 -16.40 -8.71
CA GLY A 25 -11.06 -17.67 -9.13
C GLY A 25 -9.62 -17.88 -8.63
N LYS A 26 -9.31 -17.43 -7.40
CA LYS A 26 -7.96 -17.42 -6.81
C LYS A 26 -6.95 -16.50 -7.52
N ILE A 27 -7.39 -15.61 -8.40
CA ILE A 27 -6.51 -14.65 -9.08
C ILE A 27 -6.67 -13.26 -8.47
N PRO A 28 -5.60 -12.61 -7.97
CA PRO A 28 -5.64 -11.22 -7.51
C PRO A 28 -6.16 -10.30 -8.61
N THR A 29 -7.29 -9.64 -8.36
CA THR A 29 -8.01 -8.86 -9.36
C THR A 29 -8.10 -7.39 -8.98
N VAL A 30 -8.30 -7.09 -7.69
CA VAL A 30 -8.32 -5.71 -7.16
C VAL A 30 -7.49 -5.66 -5.88
N ALA A 31 -6.74 -4.58 -5.68
CA ALA A 31 -6.00 -4.30 -4.46
C ALA A 31 -6.12 -2.84 -4.06
N VAL A 32 -6.20 -2.59 -2.75
CA VAL A 32 -6.19 -1.26 -2.13
C VAL A 32 -5.25 -1.28 -0.93
N VAL A 33 -4.35 -0.30 -0.86
CA VAL A 33 -3.55 -0.01 0.34
C VAL A 33 -3.73 1.47 0.68
N TYR A 34 -4.23 1.77 1.87
CA TYR A 34 -4.47 3.14 2.31
C TYR A 34 -3.66 3.48 3.56
N ASN A 35 -2.77 4.47 3.45
CA ASN A 35 -2.09 5.08 4.59
C ASN A 35 -2.85 6.37 4.98
N PRO A 36 -3.62 6.36 6.09
CA PRO A 36 -4.42 7.52 6.49
C PRO A 36 -3.58 8.69 6.98
N ILE A 37 -2.36 8.44 7.47
CA ILE A 37 -1.49 9.49 8.03
C ILE A 37 -0.91 10.35 6.90
N MET A 38 -0.52 9.70 5.80
CA MET A 38 0.04 10.38 4.62
C MET A 38 -1.02 10.73 3.57
N ASN A 39 -2.27 10.31 3.78
CA ASN A 39 -3.35 10.39 2.80
C ASN A 39 -2.95 9.80 1.44
N GLU A 40 -2.36 8.60 1.48
CA GLU A 40 -1.92 7.87 0.29
C GLU A 40 -2.82 6.66 0.06
N LEU A 41 -3.55 6.70 -1.06
CA LEU A 41 -4.41 5.62 -1.53
C LEU A 41 -3.77 4.96 -2.75
N PHE A 42 -3.16 3.80 -2.53
CA PHE A 42 -2.68 2.93 -3.59
C PHE A 42 -3.81 2.02 -4.04
N THR A 43 -4.07 1.97 -5.35
CA THR A 43 -5.08 1.08 -5.94
C THR A 43 -4.52 0.36 -7.15
N ALA A 44 -4.98 -0.86 -7.39
CA ALA A 44 -4.66 -1.61 -8.60
C ALA A 44 -5.83 -2.47 -9.04
N VAL A 45 -6.03 -2.57 -10.35
CA VAL A 45 -6.96 -3.52 -10.97
C VAL A 45 -6.21 -4.28 -12.06
N ARG A 46 -6.36 -5.60 -12.07
CA ARG A 46 -5.68 -6.48 -13.05
C ARG A 46 -5.96 -5.98 -14.47
N GLY A 47 -4.89 -5.78 -15.24
CA GLY A 47 -4.94 -5.29 -16.62
C GLY A 47 -5.18 -3.78 -16.77
N LYS A 48 -5.38 -3.02 -15.67
CA LYS A 48 -5.61 -1.56 -15.72
C LYS A 48 -4.50 -0.73 -15.07
N GLY A 49 -3.45 -1.37 -14.56
CA GLY A 49 -2.32 -0.70 -13.90
C GLY A 49 -2.56 -0.42 -12.42
N ALA A 50 -1.68 0.41 -11.86
CA ALA A 50 -1.69 0.85 -10.46
C ALA A 50 -1.67 2.37 -10.36
N PHE A 51 -2.27 2.90 -9.29
CA PHE A 51 -2.45 4.33 -9.08
C PHE A 51 -2.15 4.71 -7.63
N LEU A 52 -1.56 5.89 -7.44
CA LEU A 52 -1.46 6.59 -6.16
C LEU A 52 -2.34 7.83 -6.22
N ASN A 53 -3.35 7.92 -5.37
CA ASN A 53 -4.28 9.06 -5.34
C ASN A 53 -4.89 9.38 -6.72
N GLY A 54 -5.22 8.33 -7.48
CA GLY A 54 -5.78 8.43 -8.84
C GLY A 54 -4.76 8.71 -9.95
N SER A 55 -3.49 8.98 -9.62
CA SER A 55 -2.42 9.18 -10.60
C SER A 55 -1.71 7.87 -10.94
N PRO A 56 -1.49 7.52 -12.22
CA PRO A 56 -0.81 6.28 -12.59
C PRO A 56 0.61 6.22 -12.03
N ILE A 57 1.01 5.06 -11.50
CA ILE A 57 2.36 4.82 -10.99
C ILE A 57 3.03 3.64 -11.71
N LYS A 58 4.36 3.64 -11.70
CA LYS A 58 5.22 2.58 -12.23
C LYS A 58 6.37 2.32 -11.27
N THR A 59 6.99 1.16 -11.38
CA THR A 59 8.22 0.86 -10.63
C THR A 59 9.37 1.73 -11.10
N SER A 60 10.41 1.88 -10.27
CA SER A 60 11.64 2.55 -10.68
C SER A 60 12.26 1.84 -11.89
N PRO A 61 12.91 2.56 -12.82
CA PRO A 61 13.63 1.95 -13.94
C PRO A 61 14.98 1.34 -13.53
N GLN A 62 15.34 1.40 -12.25
CA GLN A 62 16.66 1.02 -11.75
C GLN A 62 16.92 -0.47 -11.93
N ASN A 63 17.99 -0.80 -12.65
CA ASN A 63 18.39 -2.16 -13.02
C ASN A 63 19.71 -2.62 -12.40
N GLU A 64 20.49 -1.71 -11.80
CA GLU A 64 21.71 -2.05 -11.07
C GLU A 64 21.45 -2.05 -9.56
N LEU A 65 21.74 -3.17 -8.90
CA LEU A 65 21.49 -3.35 -7.46
C LEU A 65 22.22 -2.31 -6.61
N VAL A 66 23.44 -1.94 -6.99
CA VAL A 66 24.28 -1.00 -6.24
C VAL A 66 23.72 0.42 -6.17
N LYS A 67 22.74 0.77 -7.03
CA LYS A 67 22.04 2.06 -6.98
C LYS A 67 20.56 1.90 -6.57
N ALA A 68 20.14 0.69 -6.17
CA ALA A 68 18.78 0.43 -5.74
C ALA A 68 18.60 0.75 -4.24
N LEU A 69 17.46 1.34 -3.89
CA LEU A 69 17.00 1.41 -2.50
C LEU A 69 16.19 0.14 -2.20
N MET A 70 16.62 -0.63 -1.21
CA MET A 70 15.92 -1.85 -0.78
C MET A 70 15.25 -1.66 0.57
N VAL A 71 14.04 -2.19 0.69
CA VAL A 71 13.26 -2.22 1.93
C VAL A 71 12.98 -3.69 2.27
N THR A 72 13.21 -4.06 3.53
CA THR A 72 12.95 -5.41 4.04
C THR A 72 12.37 -5.32 5.44
N GLU A 73 11.57 -6.30 5.80
CA GLU A 73 11.05 -6.48 7.15
C GLU A 73 11.81 -7.60 7.85
N VAL A 74 12.03 -7.49 9.17
CA VAL A 74 12.69 -8.52 9.96
C VAL A 74 11.64 -9.38 10.64
N GLN A 75 11.63 -10.68 10.33
CA GLN A 75 10.81 -11.62 11.09
C GLN A 75 11.44 -11.86 12.46
N HIS A 76 10.73 -11.47 13.52
CA HIS A 76 11.08 -11.92 14.87
C HIS A 76 10.38 -13.26 15.15
N ARG A 77 11.18 -14.31 15.39
CA ARG A 77 10.72 -15.50 16.10
C ARG A 77 11.26 -15.42 17.53
N PRO A 78 10.40 -15.42 18.56
CA PRO A 78 10.86 -15.52 19.94
C PRO A 78 11.48 -16.88 20.23
#